data_AF-A0A8B6EI47-F1
#
_entry.id   AF-A0A8B6EI47-F1
#
_cell.length_a   1.000
_cell.length_b   1.000
_cell.length_c   1.000
_cell.angle_alpha   90.00
_cell.angle_beta   90.00
_cell.angle_gamma   90.00
#
_symmetry.space_group_name_H-M   'P 1'
#
loop_
_entity.id
_entity.type
_entity.pdbx_description
1 polymer ?
#
loop_
_entity_poly.entity_id
_entity_poly.type
_entity_poly.pdbx_seq_one_letter_code
_entity_poly.pdbx_strand_id
1 'polypeptide(L)'
;MGKLKEDFQDLFHFVITGNLALAQLQLKEYTDVNFKNSSNSTLLITTCRSEANEKDIHSFVEFLLKKGTYIMKKNSSGRTTVDYCEQTNCYKLRCYFVKL
;
A
#
# COMPACT_ATOMS: atom_id res chain seq x y z
N MET A 1 -6.40 -23.83 1.92
CA MET A 1 -5.27 -22.87 1.83
C MET A 1 -5.31 -21.95 0.59
N GLY A 2 -6.29 -22.07 -0.32
CA GLY A 2 -6.33 -21.27 -1.57
C GLY A 2 -6.95 -19.86 -1.45
N LYS A 3 -8.09 -19.73 -0.76
CA LYS A 3 -8.91 -18.50 -0.81
C LYS A 3 -8.22 -17.24 -0.26
N LEU A 4 -7.64 -17.33 0.94
CA LEU A 4 -6.89 -16.22 1.57
C LEU A 4 -5.74 -15.68 0.71
N LYS A 5 -5.07 -16.54 -0.07
CA LYS A 5 -3.92 -16.13 -0.87
C LYS A 5 -4.34 -15.39 -2.14
N GLU A 6 -5.48 -15.78 -2.73
CA GLU A 6 -6.12 -15.10 -3.86
C GLU A 6 -6.75 -13.78 -3.42
N ASP A 7 -7.45 -13.76 -2.28
CA ASP A 7 -8.09 -12.55 -1.72
C ASP A 7 -7.07 -11.41 -1.48
N PHE A 8 -5.84 -11.74 -1.05
CA PHE A 8 -4.78 -10.73 -0.92
C PHE A 8 -4.23 -10.29 -2.26
N GLN A 9 -4.13 -11.18 -3.25
CA GLN A 9 -3.60 -10.83 -4.57
C GLN A 9 -4.51 -9.82 -5.29
N ASP A 10 -5.82 -9.98 -5.15
CA ASP A 10 -6.83 -9.04 -5.66
C ASP A 10 -6.72 -7.67 -4.99
N LEU A 11 -6.50 -7.63 -3.67
CA LEU A 11 -6.32 -6.39 -2.93
C LEU A 11 -5.12 -5.56 -3.45
N PHE A 12 -3.98 -6.21 -3.70
CA PHE A 12 -2.83 -5.54 -4.30
C PHE A 12 -3.11 -5.08 -5.73
N HIS A 13 -3.85 -5.85 -6.51
CA HIS A 13 -4.25 -5.48 -7.86
C HIS A 13 -5.14 -4.24 -7.87
N PHE A 14 -6.14 -4.14 -6.98
CA PHE A 14 -6.99 -2.96 -6.84
C PHE A 14 -6.20 -1.70 -6.48
N VAL A 15 -5.18 -1.82 -5.62
CA VAL A 15 -4.32 -0.67 -5.31
C VAL A 15 -3.52 -0.23 -6.52
N ILE A 16 -2.97 -1.15 -7.31
CA ILE A 16 -2.19 -0.82 -8.51
C ILE A 16 -3.07 -0.13 -9.55
N THR A 17 -4.26 -0.68 -9.84
CA THR A 17 -5.20 -0.14 -10.84
C THR A 17 -5.94 1.11 -10.36
N GLY A 18 -5.63 1.60 -9.15
CA GLY A 18 -6.21 2.81 -8.60
C GLY A 18 -7.62 2.65 -8.02
N ASN A 19 -8.15 1.43 -7.92
CA ASN A 19 -9.42 1.14 -7.30
C ASN A 19 -9.32 1.08 -5.75
N LEU A 20 -8.94 2.21 -5.16
CA LEU A 20 -8.68 2.31 -3.73
C LEU A 20 -9.96 2.16 -2.89
N ALA A 21 -11.13 2.46 -3.45
CA ALA A 21 -12.41 2.27 -2.77
C ALA A 21 -12.71 0.77 -2.51
N LEU A 22 -12.51 -0.09 -3.51
CA LEU A 22 -12.63 -1.55 -3.33
C LEU A 22 -11.57 -2.07 -2.36
N ALA A 23 -10.34 -1.57 -2.48
CA ALA A 23 -9.27 -1.94 -1.55
C ALA A 23 -9.63 -1.58 -0.09
N GLN A 24 -10.18 -0.38 0.15
CA GLN A 24 -10.65 0.03 1.48
C GLN A 24 -11.78 -0.86 1.99
N LEU A 25 -12.74 -1.19 1.13
CA LEU A 25 -13.87 -2.04 1.51
C LEU A 25 -13.38 -3.41 1.99
N GLN A 26 -12.47 -4.04 1.25
CA GLN A 26 -11.86 -5.30 1.66
C GLN A 26 -11.07 -5.14 2.97
N LEU A 27 -10.27 -4.09 3.11
CA LEU A 27 -9.49 -3.82 4.33
C LEU A 27 -10.33 -3.55 5.59
N LYS A 28 -11.63 -3.22 5.45
CA LYS A 28 -12.52 -3.11 6.61
C LYS A 28 -12.77 -4.45 7.27
N GLU A 29 -12.88 -5.51 6.47
CA GLU A 29 -13.09 -6.89 6.94
C GLU A 29 -11.82 -7.49 7.57
N TYR A 30 -10.63 -6.96 7.23
CA TYR A 30 -9.36 -7.44 7.77
C TYR A 30 -8.93 -6.67 9.04
N THR A 31 -8.48 -7.43 10.05
CA THR A 31 -7.94 -6.88 11.31
C THR A 31 -6.46 -6.50 11.18
N ASP A 32 -5.68 -7.28 10.44
CA ASP A 32 -4.30 -6.93 10.06
C ASP A 32 -4.30 -6.22 8.70
N VAL A 33 -3.33 -5.35 8.46
CA VAL A 33 -3.11 -4.63 7.18
C VAL A 33 -1.66 -4.74 6.71
N ASN A 34 -0.82 -5.46 7.46
CA ASN A 34 0.60 -5.62 7.22
C ASN A 34 0.95 -6.80 6.32
N PHE A 35 -0.02 -7.25 5.52
CA PHE A 35 0.16 -8.29 4.53
C PHE A 35 1.21 -7.89 3.50
N LYS A 36 1.81 -8.91 2.90
CA LYS A 36 2.80 -8.74 1.86
C LYS A 36 2.42 -9.56 0.65
N ASN A 37 2.65 -8.99 -0.53
CA ASN A 37 2.50 -9.72 -1.78
C ASN A 37 3.69 -10.67 -2.02
N SER A 38 3.71 -11.36 -3.16
CA SER A 38 4.79 -12.26 -3.57
C SER A 38 6.17 -11.58 -3.66
N SER A 39 6.20 -10.27 -3.90
CA SER A 39 7.42 -9.45 -3.88
C SER A 39 7.80 -8.94 -2.48
N ASN A 40 7.16 -9.46 -1.43
CA ASN A 40 7.35 -9.04 -0.05
C ASN A 40 7.02 -7.55 0.17
N SER A 41 6.27 -6.92 -0.75
CA SER A 41 5.83 -5.51 -0.66
C SER A 41 4.55 -5.40 0.15
N THR A 42 4.49 -4.41 1.03
CA THR A 42 3.26 -4.02 1.76
C THR A 42 2.33 -3.20 0.87
N LEU A 43 1.07 -3.03 1.27
CA LEU A 43 0.13 -2.16 0.57
C LEU A 43 0.67 -0.73 0.44
N LEU A 44 1.32 -0.25 1.50
CA LEU A 44 1.96 1.05 1.56
C LEU A 44 3.11 1.23 0.55
N ILE A 45 3.81 0.17 0.17
CA ILE A 45 4.81 0.23 -0.92
C ILE A 45 4.08 0.24 -2.28
N THR A 46 3.04 -0.58 -2.41
CA THR A 46 2.27 -0.70 -3.65
C THR A 46 1.54 0.60 -4.02
N THR A 47 1.11 1.41 -3.04
CA THR A 47 0.48 2.72 -3.29
C THR A 47 1.39 3.69 -4.03
N CYS A 48 2.72 3.58 -3.91
CA CYS A 48 3.67 4.41 -4.68
C CYS A 48 3.59 4.14 -6.20
N ARG A 49 2.88 3.09 -6.63
CA ARG A 49 2.68 2.67 -8.04
C ARG A 49 1.21 2.73 -8.47
N SER A 50 0.34 3.24 -7.62
CA SER A 50 -1.09 3.29 -7.90
C SER A 50 -1.37 4.23 -9.07
N GLU A 51 -2.25 3.83 -9.97
CA GLU A 51 -2.79 4.68 -11.04
C GLU A 51 -3.87 5.65 -10.52
N ALA A 52 -4.23 5.57 -9.23
CA ALA A 52 -5.15 6.51 -8.61
C ALA A 52 -4.61 7.94 -8.60
N ASN A 53 -5.53 8.90 -8.51
CA ASN A 53 -5.14 10.28 -8.31
C ASN A 53 -4.54 10.49 -6.90
N GLU A 54 -3.76 11.56 -6.76
CA GLU A 54 -3.03 11.88 -5.53
C GLU A 54 -3.93 12.01 -4.29
N LYS A 55 -5.13 12.56 -4.45
CA LYS A 55 -6.07 12.76 -3.34
C LYS A 55 -6.56 11.43 -2.78
N ASP A 56 -6.89 10.49 -3.66
CA ASP A 56 -7.33 9.16 -3.27
C ASP A 56 -6.18 8.36 -2.66
N ILE A 57 -4.96 8.49 -3.20
CA ILE A 57 -3.78 7.85 -2.61
C ILE A 57 -3.52 8.39 -1.20
N HIS A 58 -3.54 9.71 -0.99
CA HIS A 58 -3.38 10.29 0.36
C HIS A 58 -4.45 9.79 1.33
N SER A 59 -5.72 9.81 0.93
CA SER A 59 -6.83 9.32 1.75
C SER A 59 -6.67 7.83 2.10
N PHE A 60 -6.17 7.04 1.16
CA PHE A 60 -5.90 5.62 1.37
C PHE A 60 -4.70 5.36 2.30
N VAL A 61 -3.63 6.13 2.15
CA VAL A 61 -2.46 6.07 3.04
C VAL A 61 -2.86 6.44 4.47
N GLU A 62 -3.63 7.50 4.69
CA GLU A 62 -4.14 7.85 6.01
C GLU A 62 -4.97 6.72 6.63
N PHE A 63 -5.81 6.05 5.83
CA PHE A 63 -6.57 4.90 6.27
C PHE A 63 -5.66 3.74 6.72
N LEU A 64 -4.63 3.41 5.93
CA LEU A 64 -3.65 2.36 6.27
C LEU A 64 -2.85 2.69 7.55
N LEU A 65 -2.51 3.96 7.75
CA LEU A 65 -1.81 4.43 8.96
C LEU A 65 -2.69 4.32 10.20
N LYS A 66 -3.97 4.73 10.11
CA LYS A 66 -4.95 4.59 11.19
C LYS A 66 -5.19 3.12 11.60
N LYS A 67 -5.08 2.20 10.64
CA LYS A 67 -5.14 0.75 10.89
C LYS A 67 -3.85 0.16 11.51
N GLY A 68 -2.79 0.95 11.70
CA GLY A 68 -1.55 0.51 12.34
C GLY A 68 -0.56 -0.18 11.40
N THR A 69 -0.48 0.24 10.13
CA THR A 69 0.53 -0.30 9.21
C THR A 69 1.96 0.10 9.62
N TYR A 70 2.91 -0.83 9.51
CA TYR A 70 4.33 -0.56 9.68
C TYR A 70 4.94 0.11 8.43
N ILE A 71 5.31 1.38 8.55
CA ILE A 71 5.89 2.22 7.48
C ILE A 71 7.32 1.80 7.10
N MET A 72 8.09 1.30 8.08
CA MET A 72 9.52 0.98 7.94
C MET A 72 9.80 -0.44 7.40
N LYS A 73 8.77 -1.19 7.00
CA LYS A 73 8.97 -2.56 6.48
C LYS A 73 9.64 -2.52 5.10
N LYS A 74 10.73 -3.28 4.97
CA LYS A 74 11.43 -3.48 3.70
C LYS A 74 10.76 -4.56 2.84
N ASN A 75 10.71 -4.33 1.53
CA ASN A 75 10.37 -5.36 0.54
C ASN A 75 11.54 -6.31 0.23
N SER A 76 11.37 -7.23 -0.73
CA SER A 76 12.42 -8.18 -1.12
C SER A 76 13.67 -7.51 -1.70
N SER A 77 13.53 -6.29 -2.22
CA SER A 77 14.64 -5.46 -2.69
C SER A 77 15.31 -4.63 -1.59
N GLY A 78 14.93 -4.82 -0.32
CA GLY A 78 15.49 -4.08 0.81
C GLY A 78 14.98 -2.63 0.94
N ARG A 79 13.90 -2.28 0.22
CA ARG A 79 13.37 -0.91 0.12
C ARG A 79 12.18 -0.70 1.04
N THR A 80 12.18 0.42 1.76
CA THR A 80 11.03 0.95 2.49
C THR A 80 10.06 1.66 1.54
N THR A 81 8.89 2.07 2.03
CA THR A 81 7.96 2.91 1.25
C THR A 81 8.62 4.20 0.75
N VAL A 82 9.44 4.84 1.56
CA VAL A 82 10.16 6.07 1.19
C VAL A 82 11.13 5.82 0.04
N ASP A 83 11.98 4.78 0.17
CA ASP A 83 12.95 4.40 -0.87
C ASP A 83 12.28 4.04 -2.21
N TYR A 84 11.06 3.50 -2.13
CA TYR A 84 10.30 3.12 -3.31
C TYR A 84 9.66 4.33 -4.00
N CYS A 85 9.05 5.24 -3.23
CA CYS A 85 8.44 6.45 -3.76
C CYS A 85 9.46 7.39 -4.44
N GLU A 86 10.74 7.35 -4.04
CA GLU A 86 11.84 8.05 -4.75
C GLU A 86 12.04 7.53 -6.18
N GLN A 87 11.82 6.25 -6.42
CA GLN A 87 12.00 5.63 -7.73
C GLN A 87 10.78 5.77 -8.64
N THR A 88 9.60 6.01 -8.08
CA THR A 88 8.34 6.01 -8.83
C THR A 88 7.79 7.40 -9.15
N ASN A 89 8.61 8.46 -9.15
CA ASN A 89 8.16 9.82 -9.44
C ASN A 89 7.04 10.27 -8.44
N CYS A 90 7.01 9.66 -7.25
CA CYS A 90 5.95 9.83 -6.26
C CYS A 90 6.40 10.81 -5.17
N TYR A 91 6.90 11.98 -5.59
CA TYR A 91 7.65 12.90 -4.72
C TYR A 91 6.82 13.45 -3.56
N LYS A 92 5.51 13.64 -3.77
CA LYS A 92 4.62 14.22 -2.76
C LYS A 92 4.31 13.25 -1.62
N LEU A 93 4.08 11.98 -1.94
CA LEU A 93 3.93 10.91 -0.94
C LEU A 93 5.21 10.68 -0.16
N ARG A 94 6.37 10.75 -0.82
CA ARG A 94 7.66 10.75 -0.12
C ARG A 94 7.73 11.87 0.92
N CYS A 95 7.40 13.11 0.53
CA CYS A 95 7.38 14.25 1.46
C CYS A 95 6.39 14.04 2.62
N TYR A 96 5.28 13.34 2.38
CA TYR A 96 4.34 12.96 3.43
C TYR A 96 4.96 11.95 4.41
N PHE A 97 5.56 10.87 3.92
CA PHE A 97 6.17 9.84 4.77
C PHE A 97 7.40 10.30 5.55
N VAL A 98 8.19 11.24 5.02
CA VAL A 98 9.35 11.82 5.72
C VAL A 98 8.93 12.76 6.87
N LYS A 99 7.66 13.21 6.89
CA LYS A 99 7.12 14.12 7.92
C LYS A 99 6.33 13.40 9.02
N LEU A 100 6.05 12.11 8.87
CA LEU A 100 5.42 11.26 9.89
C LEU A 100 6.43 10.87 10.98
#